data_AF-A0A8T3UBY9-F1
#
_entry.id   AF-A0A8T3UBY9-F1
#
_cell.length_a   1.000
_cell.length_b   1.000
_cell.length_c   1.000
_cell.angle_alpha   90.00
_cell.angle_beta   90.00
_cell.angle_gamma   90.00
#
_symmetry.space_group_name_H-M   'P 1'
#
loop_
_entity.id
_entity.type
_entity.pdbx_description
1 polymer ?
#
loop_
_entity_poly.entity_id
_entity_poly.type
_entity_poly.pdbx_seq_one_letter_code
_entity_poly.pdbx_strand_id
1 'polypeptide(L)'
;MKKERLMQGVRATFRPEFLNRIDDVVCFESLSKEQLHQILEILIKNTNNALKNRNIFVELTDRAKEFVVEKGTDLKNGARPLRRAVQRYIEDTVTDRNI
;
A
#
# COMPACT_ATOMS: atom_id res chain seq x y z
N MET A 1 5.94 18.45 15.39
CA MET A 1 4.94 17.86 16.33
C MET A 1 4.81 16.32 16.24
N LYS A 2 4.48 15.69 15.10
CA LYS A 2 4.31 14.20 15.03
C LYS A 2 5.60 13.41 15.31
N LYS A 3 6.72 13.76 14.66
CA LYS A 3 8.04 13.11 14.86
C LYS A 3 8.52 13.20 16.31
N GLU A 4 8.34 14.36 16.92
CA GLU A 4 8.79 14.62 18.29
C GLU A 4 8.00 13.82 19.34
N ARG A 5 6.66 13.73 19.18
CA ARG A 5 5.83 12.81 19.98
C ARG A 5 6.23 11.34 19.80
N LEU A 6 6.53 10.93 18.56
CA LEU A 6 6.99 9.58 18.28
C LEU A 6 8.32 9.29 19.01
N MET A 7 9.28 10.20 18.90
CA MET A 7 10.59 10.07 19.54
C MET A 7 10.51 10.11 21.07
N GLN A 8 9.57 10.86 21.65
CA GLN A 8 9.29 10.79 23.09
C GLN A 8 8.79 9.41 23.50
N GLY A 9 7.86 8.82 22.74
CA GLY A 9 7.39 7.45 22.98
C GLY A 9 8.51 6.41 22.86
N VAL A 10 9.38 6.54 21.85
CA VAL A 10 10.56 5.68 21.66
C VAL A 10 11.50 5.77 22.86
N ARG A 11 11.83 6.99 23.32
CA ARG A 11 12.69 7.22 24.49
C ARG A 11 12.08 6.71 25.80
N ALA A 12 10.75 6.71 25.91
CA ALA A 12 10.05 6.15 27.07
C ALA A 12 9.98 4.61 27.06
N THR A 13 10.05 3.99 25.87
CA THR A 13 9.88 2.53 25.70
C THR A 13 11.22 1.79 25.72
N PHE A 14 12.26 2.35 25.12
CA PHE A 14 13.55 1.71 24.95
C PHE A 14 14.61 2.30 25.87
N ARG A 15 15.53 1.46 26.35
CA ARG A 15 16.64 1.91 27.20
C ARG A 15 17.65 2.78 26.41
N PRO A 16 18.33 3.73 27.07
CA PRO A 16 19.32 4.59 26.42
C PRO A 16 20.45 3.83 25.75
N GLU A 17 20.92 2.71 26.30
CA GLU A 17 22.02 1.92 25.73
C GLU A 17 21.65 1.32 24.37
N PHE A 18 20.38 0.96 24.19
CA PHE A 18 19.86 0.48 22.90
C PHE A 18 19.76 1.61 21.90
N LEU A 19 19.22 2.77 22.31
CA LEU A 19 19.08 3.93 21.43
C LEU A 19 20.42 4.46 20.94
N ASN A 20 21.46 4.38 21.77
CA ASN A 20 22.82 4.75 21.39
C ASN A 20 23.46 3.81 20.35
N ARG A 21 22.82 2.68 20.01
CA ARG A 21 23.26 1.73 18.96
C ARG A 21 22.51 1.90 17.64
N ILE A 22 21.63 2.89 17.56
CA ILE A 22 20.86 3.20 16.35
C ILE A 22 21.49 4.42 15.68
N ASP A 23 22.03 4.23 14.48
CA ASP A 23 22.69 5.31 13.74
C ASP A 23 21.69 6.37 13.22
N ASP A 24 20.51 5.94 12.78
CA ASP A 24 19.45 6.85 12.31
C ASP A 24 18.04 6.28 12.52
N VAL A 25 17.06 7.18 12.66
CA VAL A 25 15.64 6.86 12.82
C VAL A 25 14.84 7.49 11.69
N VAL A 26 14.36 6.64 10.77
CA VAL A 26 13.50 7.05 9.66
C VAL A 26 12.03 6.99 10.10
N CYS A 27 11.33 8.12 9.98
CA CYS A 27 9.90 8.22 10.26
C CYS A 27 9.12 8.24 8.94
N PHE A 28 8.24 7.25 8.74
CA PHE A 28 7.36 7.22 7.57
C PHE A 28 6.13 8.09 7.80
N GLU A 29 5.81 8.91 6.81
CA GLU A 29 4.55 9.63 6.77
C GLU A 29 3.42 8.74 6.25
N SER A 30 2.19 9.11 6.59
CA SER A 30 1.02 8.47 6.00
C SER A 30 0.96 8.81 4.52
N LEU A 31 0.57 7.82 3.71
CA LEU A 31 0.45 8.01 2.26
C LEU A 31 -0.66 8.99 1.93
N SER A 32 -0.38 9.92 1.00
CA SER A 32 -1.43 10.75 0.40
C SER A 32 -2.29 9.93 -0.55
N LYS A 33 -3.45 10.46 -0.92
CA LYS A 33 -4.34 9.81 -1.89
C LYS A 33 -3.65 9.66 -3.25
N GLU A 34 -2.90 10.67 -3.67
CA GLU A 34 -2.14 10.67 -4.92
C GLU A 34 -1.07 9.57 -4.92
N GLN A 35 -0.36 9.40 -3.80
CA GLN A 35 0.61 8.31 -3.63
C GLN A 35 -0.08 6.93 -3.67
N LEU A 36 -1.28 6.80 -3.12
CA LEU A 36 -2.06 5.57 -3.22
C LEU A 36 -2.47 5.25 -4.66
N HIS A 37 -2.84 6.26 -5.45
CA HIS A 37 -3.10 6.07 -6.88
C HIS A 37 -1.84 5.60 -7.62
N GLN A 38 -0.67 6.20 -7.36
CA GLN A 38 0.59 5.74 -7.96
C GLN A 38 0.92 4.30 -7.61
N ILE A 39 0.68 3.90 -6.35
CA ILE A 39 0.87 2.51 -5.92
C ILE A 39 -0.12 1.59 -6.64
N LEU A 40 -1.38 2.00 -6.81
CA LEU A 40 -2.37 1.23 -7.57
C LEU A 40 -1.90 0.99 -9.01
N GLU A 41 -1.39 2.00 -9.70
CA GLU A 41 -0.85 1.85 -11.07
C GLU A 41 0.28 0.81 -11.13
N ILE A 42 1.18 0.80 -10.15
CA ILE A 42 2.25 -0.20 -10.05
C ILE A 42 1.67 -1.61 -9.89
N LEU A 43 0.63 -1.77 -9.06
CA LEU A 43 -0.02 -3.06 -8.84
C LEU A 43 -0.73 -3.57 -10.10
N ILE A 44 -1.44 -2.70 -10.82
CA ILE A 44 -2.09 -3.07 -12.10
C ILE A 44 -1.07 -3.41 -13.16
N LYS A 45 0.04 -2.65 -13.26
CA LYS A 45 1.15 -3.00 -14.14
C LYS A 45 1.72 -4.38 -13.83
N ASN A 46 1.90 -4.72 -12.56
CA ASN A 46 2.38 -6.05 -12.15
C ASN A 46 1.37 -7.14 -12.51
N THR A 47 0.08 -6.87 -12.31
CA THR A 47 -1.01 -7.78 -12.71
C THR A 47 -0.98 -8.03 -14.22
N ASN A 48 -0.89 -6.99 -15.03
CA ASN A 48 -0.80 -7.10 -16.49
C ASN A 48 0.46 -7.86 -16.95
N ASN A 49 1.59 -7.67 -16.27
CA ASN A 49 2.80 -8.45 -16.56
C ASN A 49 2.58 -9.95 -16.31
N ALA A 50 1.89 -10.32 -15.23
CA ALA A 50 1.57 -11.72 -14.93
C ALA A 50 0.55 -12.33 -15.92
N LEU A 51 -0.40 -11.52 -16.38
CA LEU A 51 -1.45 -11.93 -17.33
C LEU A 51 -1.00 -11.95 -18.80
N LYS A 52 0.15 -11.36 -19.12
CA LYS A 52 0.66 -11.23 -20.50
C LYS A 52 0.69 -12.55 -21.27
N ASN A 53 1.10 -13.65 -20.63
CA ASN A 53 1.18 -14.97 -21.26
C ASN A 53 -0.19 -15.59 -21.57
N ARG A 54 -1.27 -15.05 -20.99
CA ARG A 54 -2.65 -15.45 -21.25
C ARG A 54 -3.35 -14.52 -22.24
N ASN A 55 -2.63 -13.54 -22.80
CA ASN A 55 -3.18 -12.53 -23.70
C ASN A 55 -4.36 -11.74 -23.09
N ILE A 56 -4.34 -11.55 -21.76
CA ILE A 56 -5.31 -10.76 -21.01
C ILE A 56 -4.67 -9.44 -20.60
N PHE A 57 -5.43 -8.35 -20.73
CA PHE A 57 -5.03 -7.02 -20.29
C PHE A 57 -6.14 -6.38 -19.45
N VAL A 58 -5.75 -5.75 -18.35
CA VAL A 58 -6.64 -5.05 -17.42
C VAL A 58 -6.33 -3.56 -17.48
N GLU A 59 -7.37 -2.77 -17.73
CA GLU A 59 -7.35 -1.31 -17.66
C GLU A 59 -8.46 -0.85 -16.71
N LEU A 60 -8.14 0.12 -15.85
CA LEU A 60 -9.09 0.69 -14.91
C LEU A 60 -9.48 2.10 -15.34
N THR A 61 -10.78 2.39 -15.33
CA THR A 61 -11.28 3.76 -15.42
C THR A 61 -10.95 4.52 -14.13
N ASP A 62 -10.93 5.85 -14.19
CA ASP A 62 -10.63 6.67 -13.01
C ASP A 62 -11.60 6.40 -11.85
N ARG A 63 -12.88 6.18 -12.16
CA ARG A 63 -13.89 5.80 -11.16
C ARG A 63 -13.60 4.44 -10.51
N ALA A 64 -13.07 3.48 -11.26
CA ALA A 64 -12.67 2.19 -10.70
C ALA A 64 -11.41 2.34 -9.82
N LYS A 65 -10.45 3.18 -10.22
CA LYS A 65 -9.27 3.49 -9.41
C LYS A 65 -9.66 4.12 -8.07
N GLU A 66 -10.55 5.10 -8.11
CA GLU A 66 -11.13 5.76 -6.94
C GLU A 66 -11.75 4.73 -5.98
N PHE A 67 -12.62 3.85 -6.50
CA PHE A 67 -13.25 2.79 -5.72
C PHE A 67 -12.25 1.87 -5.04
N VAL A 68 -11.21 1.43 -5.76
CA VAL A 68 -10.20 0.52 -5.22
C VAL A 68 -9.35 1.21 -4.15
N VAL A 69 -9.00 2.49 -4.34
CA VAL A 69 -8.29 3.28 -3.33
C VAL A 69 -9.15 3.47 -2.09
N GLU A 70 -10.42 3.82 -2.23
CA GLU A 70 -11.35 3.95 -1.09
C GLU A 70 -11.50 2.63 -0.30
N LYS A 71 -11.68 1.50 -0.98
CA LYS A 71 -11.77 0.18 -0.32
C LYS A 71 -10.43 -0.33 0.20
N GLY A 72 -9.33 0.16 -0.37
CA GLY A 72 -7.96 -0.22 -0.06
C GLY A 72 -7.27 0.65 0.98
N THR A 73 -7.96 1.64 1.53
CA THR A 73 -7.38 2.56 2.52
C THR A 73 -7.93 2.27 3.91
N ASP A 74 -7.06 1.85 4.82
CA ASP A 74 -7.31 1.88 6.26
C ASP A 74 -6.20 2.70 6.91
N LEU A 75 -6.59 3.77 7.61
CA LEU A 75 -5.73 4.72 8.31
C LEU A 75 -4.70 4.06 9.24
N LYS A 76 -4.96 2.83 9.72
CA LYS A 76 -4.06 2.12 10.63
C LYS A 76 -3.05 1.20 9.94
N ASN A 77 -3.25 0.82 8.67
CA ASN A 77 -2.58 -0.34 8.06
C ASN A 77 -1.71 -0.01 6.81
N GLY A 78 -1.54 1.27 6.46
CA GLY A 78 -0.74 1.68 5.30
C GLY A 78 -1.33 1.18 3.97
N ALA A 79 -0.51 0.94 2.94
CA ALA A 79 -0.98 0.44 1.64
C ALA A 79 -1.28 -1.07 1.58
N ARG A 80 -1.10 -1.83 2.67
CA ARG A 80 -1.40 -3.28 2.69
C ARG A 80 -2.86 -3.61 2.33
N PRO A 81 -3.88 -2.86 2.80
CA PRO A 81 -5.25 -3.09 2.39
C PRO A 81 -5.48 -2.80 0.90
N LEU A 82 -4.70 -1.91 0.28
CA LEU A 82 -4.79 -1.59 -1.15
C LEU A 82 -4.43 -2.81 -2.01
N ARG A 83 -3.33 -3.50 -1.68
CA ARG A 83 -2.97 -4.75 -2.36
C ARG A 83 -4.07 -5.82 -2.26
N ARG A 84 -4.69 -5.95 -1.08
CA ARG A 84 -5.83 -6.87 -0.89
C ARG A 84 -7.06 -6.47 -1.69
N ALA A 85 -7.32 -5.17 -1.81
CA ALA A 85 -8.42 -4.67 -2.63
C ALA A 85 -8.18 -4.98 -4.12
N VAL A 86 -6.96 -4.78 -4.62
CA VAL A 86 -6.58 -5.16 -5.99
C VAL A 86 -6.79 -6.66 -6.22
N GLN A 87 -6.27 -7.50 -5.32
CA GLN A 87 -6.46 -8.95 -5.43
C GLN A 87 -7.96 -9.32 -5.50
N ARG A 88 -8.75 -8.87 -4.53
CA ARG A 88 -10.16 -9.23 -4.42
C ARG A 88 -11.04 -8.73 -5.56
N TYR A 89 -10.87 -7.47 -5.95
CA TYR A 89 -11.78 -6.84 -6.90
C TYR A 89 -11.32 -6.97 -8.35
N ILE A 90 -10.05 -7.33 -8.58
CA ILE A 90 -9.45 -7.38 -9.91
C ILE A 90 -8.88 -8.76 -10.19
N GLU A 91 -7.89 -9.24 -9.43
CA GLU A 91 -7.21 -10.50 -9.76
C GLU A 91 -8.13 -11.72 -9.62
N ASP A 92 -8.93 -11.79 -8.55
CA ASP A 92 -9.88 -12.88 -8.31
C ASP A 92 -10.98 -12.89 -9.38
N THR A 93 -11.49 -11.72 -9.79
CA THR A 93 -12.55 -11.64 -10.82
C THR A 93 -12.07 -12.04 -12.21
N VAL A 94 -10.78 -11.84 -12.51
CA VAL A 94 -10.14 -12.34 -13.74
C VAL A 94 -9.94 -13.85 -13.68
N THR A 95 -9.71 -14.42 -12.50
CA THR A 95 -9.48 -15.87 -12.33
C THR A 95 -10.80 -16.64 -12.40
N ASP A 96 -11.84 -16.18 -11.70
CA ASP A 96 -13.15 -16.85 -11.63
C ASP A 96 -13.89 -16.88 -12.97
N ARG A 97 -13.62 -15.93 -13.88
CA ARG A 97 -14.21 -15.91 -15.23
C ARG A 97 -13.51 -16.82 -16.24
N ASN A 98 -12.39 -17.43 -15.87
CA ASN A 98 -11.55 -18.25 -16.76
C ASN A 98 -11.52 -19.74 -16.34
N ILE A 99 -12.50 -20.20 -15.57
CA ILE A 99 -12.74 -21.62 -15.25
C ILE A 99 -14.04 -22.07 -15.90
#